data_AF-A0A2J8UMV0-F1
#
_entry.id   AF-A0A2J8UMV0-F1
#
_cell.length_a   1.000
_cell.length_b   1.000
_cell.length_c   1.000
_cell.angle_alpha   90.00
_cell.angle_beta   90.00
_cell.angle_gamma   90.00
#
_symmetry.space_group_name_H-M   'P 1'
#
loop_
_entity.id
_entity.type
_entity.pdbx_description
1 polymer ?
#
loop_
_entity_poly.entity_id
_entity_poly.type
_entity_poly.pdbx_seq_one_letter_code
_entity_poly.pdbx_strand_id
1 'polypeptide(L)'
;YKIANNPTTDKENKKWSYGFYLIHTQGQNGLEFYCKTKDLKKKWLEQFEMALSNIRPDYADSNFHDFKMHTFTRVTSCKVCQMLLRGTFYQGYLCFKCGARAHKECLGRVDNCGRVNSGGLPKMQVIRNYSGTPPPALHEGPPLHLQAGDTVELLKGDAHSLFWQGRNLASGEVGFFPSDA
;
A
#
# COMPACT_ATOMS: atom_id res chain seq x y z
N TYR A 1 -6.07 -5.39 -18.56
CA TYR A 1 -6.70 -5.95 -19.76
C TYR A 1 -8.04 -6.56 -19.40
N LYS A 2 -8.98 -6.63 -20.34
CA LYS A 2 -10.26 -7.31 -20.24
C LYS A 2 -10.30 -8.43 -21.28
N ILE A 3 -10.85 -9.57 -20.91
CA ILE A 3 -11.06 -10.70 -21.82
C ILE A 3 -12.51 -10.65 -22.32
N ALA A 4 -12.71 -10.82 -23.62
CA ALA A 4 -14.04 -10.90 -24.21
C ALA A 4 -14.11 -12.12 -25.13
N ASN A 5 -15.23 -12.85 -25.07
CA ASN A 5 -15.43 -13.99 -25.95
C ASN A 5 -15.74 -13.54 -27.38
N ASN A 6 -15.26 -14.27 -28.39
CA ASN A 6 -15.67 -14.09 -29.79
C ASN A 6 -16.70 -15.19 -30.16
N PRO A 7 -18.01 -14.93 -30.07
CA PRO A 7 -19.05 -15.94 -30.33
C PRO A 7 -19.20 -16.29 -31.82
N THR A 8 -18.69 -15.45 -32.72
CA THR A 8 -18.83 -15.62 -34.17
C THR A 8 -18.03 -16.81 -34.70
N THR A 9 -16.89 -17.13 -34.08
CA THR A 9 -15.97 -18.16 -34.59
C THR A 9 -16.25 -19.56 -34.02
N ASP A 10 -16.90 -19.63 -32.85
CA ASP A 10 -17.20 -20.89 -32.14
C ASP A 10 -18.23 -21.78 -32.87
N LYS A 11 -18.96 -21.24 -33.85
CA LYS A 11 -20.00 -21.96 -34.61
C LYS A 11 -19.43 -22.93 -35.65
N GLU A 12 -18.17 -22.79 -36.05
CA GLU A 12 -17.65 -23.47 -37.24
C GLU A 12 -17.06 -24.88 -37.00
N ASN A 13 -16.91 -25.35 -35.75
CA ASN A 13 -16.26 -26.64 -35.42
C ASN A 13 -14.95 -26.93 -36.22
N LYS A 14 -14.28 -25.87 -36.66
CA LYS A 14 -13.11 -25.92 -37.52
C LYS A 14 -11.87 -25.69 -36.67
N LYS A 15 -10.77 -26.38 -37.00
CA LYS A 15 -9.49 -26.11 -36.34
C LYS A 15 -9.12 -24.64 -36.54
N TRP A 16 -8.64 -24.00 -35.47
CA TRP A 16 -8.26 -22.58 -35.45
C TRP A 16 -9.42 -21.59 -35.55
N SER A 17 -10.68 -22.03 -35.35
CA SER A 17 -11.83 -21.13 -35.30
C SER A 17 -12.29 -20.81 -33.87
N TYR A 18 -11.53 -21.13 -32.82
CA TYR A 18 -11.96 -20.85 -31.44
C TYR A 18 -11.28 -19.59 -30.92
N GLY A 19 -11.94 -18.44 -31.05
CA GLY A 19 -11.35 -17.12 -30.83
C GLY A 19 -11.75 -16.44 -29.51
N PHE A 20 -10.87 -15.58 -28.97
CA PHE A 20 -11.21 -14.62 -27.90
C PHE A 20 -10.33 -13.37 -27.99
N TYR A 21 -10.76 -12.30 -27.35
CA TYR A 21 -10.07 -11.01 -27.36
C TYR A 21 -9.41 -10.71 -26.02
N LEU A 22 -8.22 -10.13 -26.07
CA LEU A 22 -7.55 -9.49 -24.94
C LEU A 22 -7.44 -7.98 -25.23
N ILE A 23 -8.22 -7.18 -24.51
CA ILE A 23 -8.41 -5.75 -24.80
C ILE A 23 -7.77 -4.92 -23.68
N HIS A 24 -7.03 -3.87 -24.02
CA HIS A 24 -6.52 -2.93 -23.03
C HIS A 24 -7.69 -2.24 -22.32
N THR A 25 -7.59 -1.99 -21.02
CA THR A 25 -8.71 -1.44 -20.23
C THR A 25 -9.10 -0.02 -20.63
N GLN A 26 -8.22 0.70 -21.33
CA GLN A 26 -8.50 2.03 -21.87
C GLN A 26 -9.02 1.99 -23.32
N GLY A 27 -9.29 0.80 -23.88
CA GLY A 27 -9.85 0.63 -25.23
C GLY A 27 -8.88 0.92 -26.38
N GLN A 28 -7.63 1.30 -26.09
CA GLN A 28 -6.68 1.76 -27.10
C GLN A 28 -6.23 0.64 -28.06
N ASN A 29 -5.87 -0.53 -27.52
CA ASN A 29 -5.36 -1.67 -28.29
C ASN A 29 -6.02 -2.99 -27.86
N GLY A 30 -6.10 -3.95 -28.78
CA GLY A 30 -6.59 -5.30 -28.52
C GLY A 30 -5.87 -6.35 -29.36
N LEU A 31 -5.79 -7.56 -28.82
CA LEU A 31 -5.27 -8.75 -29.51
C LEU A 31 -6.40 -9.76 -29.65
N GLU A 32 -6.47 -10.42 -30.81
CA GLU A 32 -7.33 -11.56 -31.03
C GLU A 32 -6.49 -12.84 -31.01
N PHE A 33 -6.90 -13.81 -30.20
CA PHE A 33 -6.26 -15.11 -30.06
C PHE A 33 -7.13 -16.18 -30.71
N TYR A 34 -6.51 -17.05 -31.50
CA TYR A 34 -7.17 -18.21 -32.10
C TYR A 34 -6.60 -19.51 -31.54
N CYS A 35 -7.48 -20.41 -31.10
CA CYS A 35 -7.12 -21.71 -30.57
C CYS A 35 -7.53 -22.82 -31.55
N LYS A 36 -6.70 -23.87 -31.63
CA LYS A 36 -6.95 -25.03 -32.49
C LYS A 36 -8.22 -25.80 -32.10
N THR A 37 -8.52 -25.89 -30.80
CA THR A 37 -9.67 -26.63 -30.26
C THR A 37 -10.39 -25.82 -29.19
N LYS A 38 -11.67 -26.13 -28.96
CA LYS A 38 -12.48 -25.54 -27.89
C LYS A 38 -11.86 -25.75 -26.50
N ASP A 39 -11.31 -26.92 -26.25
CA ASP A 39 -10.67 -27.24 -24.97
C ASP A 39 -9.40 -26.42 -24.73
N LEU A 40 -8.62 -26.17 -25.79
CA LEU A 40 -7.44 -25.32 -25.69
C LEU A 40 -7.84 -23.87 -25.36
N LYS A 41 -8.89 -23.35 -26.03
CA LYS A 41 -9.46 -22.03 -25.70
C LYS A 41 -9.89 -21.96 -24.23
N LYS A 42 -10.62 -22.97 -23.74
CA LYS A 42 -11.05 -23.04 -22.34
C LYS A 42 -9.86 -22.97 -21.37
N LYS A 43 -8.84 -23.80 -21.59
CA LYS A 43 -7.61 -23.80 -20.78
C LYS A 43 -6.91 -22.44 -20.78
N TRP A 44 -6.79 -21.80 -21.95
CA TRP A 44 -6.17 -20.48 -22.05
C TRP A 44 -6.95 -19.42 -21.27
N LEU A 45 -8.29 -19.40 -21.39
CA LEU A 45 -9.14 -18.48 -20.64
C LEU A 45 -8.93 -18.63 -19.13
N GLU A 46 -8.95 -19.88 -18.62
CA GLU A 46 -8.69 -20.18 -17.21
C GLU A 46 -7.30 -19.68 -16.75
N GLN A 47 -6.26 -19.84 -17.58
CA GLN A 47 -4.91 -19.34 -17.26
C GLN A 47 -4.82 -17.81 -17.28
N PHE A 48 -5.49 -17.14 -18.21
CA PHE A 48 -5.55 -15.68 -18.24
C PHE A 48 -6.31 -15.13 -17.04
N GLU A 49 -7.43 -15.73 -16.66
CA GLU A 49 -8.18 -15.38 -15.45
C GLU A 49 -7.31 -15.54 -14.20
N MET A 50 -6.61 -16.67 -14.08
CA MET A 50 -5.69 -16.91 -12.97
C MET A 50 -4.56 -15.86 -12.93
N ALA A 51 -3.93 -15.56 -14.06
CA ALA A 51 -2.88 -14.56 -14.15
C ALA A 51 -3.39 -13.16 -13.77
N LEU A 52 -4.56 -12.76 -14.28
CA LEU A 52 -5.18 -11.48 -13.93
C LEU A 52 -5.52 -11.40 -12.44
N SER A 53 -6.04 -12.48 -11.85
CA SER A 53 -6.31 -12.55 -10.40
C SER A 53 -5.04 -12.42 -9.55
N ASN A 54 -3.87 -12.77 -10.10
CA ASN A 54 -2.60 -12.58 -9.41
C ASN A 54 -2.12 -11.13 -9.55
N ILE A 55 -2.20 -10.55 -10.76
CA ILE A 55 -1.78 -9.16 -11.02
C ILE A 55 -2.69 -8.15 -10.31
N ARG A 56 -3.99 -8.44 -10.26
CA ARG A 56 -5.04 -7.62 -9.64
C ARG A 56 -5.89 -8.52 -8.75
N PRO A 57 -5.40 -8.85 -7.54
CA PRO A 57 -6.15 -9.68 -6.62
C PRO A 57 -7.35 -8.91 -6.09
N ASP A 58 -8.32 -9.66 -5.56
CA ASP A 58 -9.39 -9.07 -4.78
C ASP A 58 -8.80 -8.26 -3.61
N TYR A 59 -9.41 -7.12 -3.33
CA TYR A 59 -9.03 -6.22 -2.24
C TYR A 59 -7.63 -5.56 -2.36
N ALA A 60 -7.03 -5.53 -3.57
CA ALA A 60 -5.71 -4.90 -3.78
C ALA A 60 -5.65 -3.42 -3.36
N ASP A 61 -6.77 -2.71 -3.51
CA ASP A 61 -6.98 -1.29 -3.24
C ASP A 61 -7.89 -1.04 -2.03
N SER A 62 -8.37 -2.10 -1.37
CA SER A 62 -9.22 -1.99 -0.19
C SER A 62 -8.48 -1.27 0.93
N ASN A 63 -9.26 -0.60 1.77
CA ASN A 63 -8.74 0.17 2.91
C ASN A 63 -7.62 1.15 2.48
N PHE A 64 -7.69 1.67 1.25
CA PHE A 64 -6.78 2.64 0.63
C PHE A 64 -5.36 2.15 0.30
N HIS A 65 -5.12 0.84 0.26
CA HIS A 65 -3.81 0.28 -0.10
C HIS A 65 -3.51 0.39 -1.62
N ASP A 66 -2.31 -0.03 -2.01
CA ASP A 66 -1.88 -0.27 -3.40
C ASP A 66 -1.01 -1.53 -3.42
N PHE A 67 -1.64 -2.68 -3.19
CA PHE A 67 -0.96 -3.97 -3.16
C PHE A 67 -0.62 -4.46 -4.57
N LYS A 68 0.65 -4.82 -4.78
CA LYS A 68 1.12 -5.46 -6.01
C LYS A 68 1.96 -6.69 -5.69
N MET A 69 1.96 -7.66 -6.60
CA MET A 69 2.81 -8.85 -6.48
C MET A 69 4.26 -8.43 -6.29
N HIS A 70 4.93 -9.06 -5.32
CA HIS A 70 6.30 -8.69 -4.97
C HIS A 70 7.13 -9.92 -4.58
N THR A 71 8.41 -9.90 -4.96
CA THR A 71 9.40 -10.88 -4.53
C THR A 71 10.20 -10.30 -3.38
N PHE A 72 10.04 -10.87 -2.20
CA PHE A 72 10.78 -10.47 -1.00
C PHE A 72 12.13 -11.20 -0.96
N THR A 73 13.23 -10.44 -0.84
CA THR A 73 14.60 -10.98 -0.77
C THR A 73 14.98 -11.47 0.62
N ARG A 74 14.21 -11.10 1.65
CA ARG A 74 14.40 -11.51 3.05
C ARG A 74 13.21 -12.31 3.54
N VAL A 75 13.45 -13.16 4.55
CA VAL A 75 12.40 -13.87 5.29
C VAL A 75 11.38 -12.84 5.80
N THR A 76 10.12 -12.99 5.37
CA THR A 76 9.09 -11.97 5.55
C THR A 76 7.78 -12.59 6.03
N SER A 77 7.22 -12.05 7.11
CA SER A 77 5.91 -12.48 7.63
C SER A 77 4.77 -11.58 7.14
N CYS A 78 3.58 -12.17 7.01
CA CYS A 78 2.35 -11.46 6.69
C CYS A 78 1.89 -10.59 7.86
N LYS A 79 1.50 -9.35 7.57
CA LYS A 79 0.97 -8.37 8.54
C LYS A 79 -0.31 -8.83 9.25
N VAL A 80 -1.09 -9.72 8.62
CA VAL A 80 -2.39 -10.18 9.13
C VAL A 80 -2.23 -11.45 9.95
N CYS A 81 -1.82 -12.56 9.33
CA CYS A 81 -1.78 -13.86 10.00
C CYS A 81 -0.47 -14.15 10.76
N GLN A 82 0.52 -13.26 10.66
CA GLN A 82 1.87 -13.40 11.24
C GLN A 82 2.67 -14.62 10.74
N MET A 83 2.12 -15.43 9.83
CA MET A 83 2.84 -16.53 9.20
C MET A 83 3.77 -16.05 8.09
N LEU A 84 4.77 -16.87 7.78
CA LEU A 84 5.75 -16.62 6.73
C LEU A 84 5.10 -16.55 5.33
N LEU A 85 5.53 -15.60 4.51
CA LEU A 85 5.31 -15.60 3.07
C LEU A 85 6.22 -16.65 2.44
N ARG A 86 5.66 -17.80 2.03
CA ARG A 86 6.43 -18.98 1.61
C ARG A 86 6.96 -18.85 0.18
N GLY A 87 8.14 -19.43 -0.06
CA GLY A 87 8.81 -19.46 -1.35
C GLY A 87 9.91 -18.41 -1.50
N THR A 88 10.57 -18.42 -2.66
CA THR A 88 11.68 -17.51 -2.99
C THR A 88 11.33 -16.48 -4.06
N PHE A 89 10.13 -16.57 -4.64
CA PHE A 89 9.67 -15.71 -5.73
C PHE A 89 8.16 -15.47 -5.62
N TYR A 90 7.73 -14.22 -5.81
CA TYR A 90 6.34 -13.76 -5.70
C TYR A 90 5.56 -14.40 -4.55
N GLN A 91 6.14 -14.34 -3.34
CA GLN A 91 5.57 -15.00 -2.16
C GLN A 91 4.26 -14.35 -1.68
N GLY A 92 4.01 -13.12 -2.09
CA GLY A 92 2.82 -12.36 -1.72
C GLY A 92 2.81 -10.97 -2.33
N TYR A 93 2.21 -10.05 -1.60
CA TYR A 93 1.92 -8.70 -2.05
C TYR A 93 2.54 -7.66 -1.14
N LEU A 94 2.99 -6.55 -1.73
CA LEU A 94 3.52 -5.38 -1.06
C LEU A 94 2.62 -4.18 -1.37
N CYS A 95 2.17 -3.47 -0.34
CA CYS A 95 1.56 -2.16 -0.52
C CYS A 95 2.64 -1.10 -0.73
N PHE A 96 2.65 -0.44 -1.88
CA PHE A 96 3.64 0.59 -2.19
C PHE A 96 3.43 1.92 -1.45
N LYS A 97 2.27 2.10 -0.80
CA LYS A 97 1.96 3.29 0.00
C LYS A 97 2.45 3.19 1.45
N CYS A 98 2.36 1.99 2.06
CA CYS A 98 2.60 1.80 3.49
C CYS A 98 3.61 0.68 3.82
N GLY A 99 4.14 -0.02 2.82
CA GLY A 99 5.07 -1.11 3.02
C GLY A 99 4.47 -2.37 3.67
N ALA A 100 3.14 -2.45 3.83
CA ALA A 100 2.48 -3.64 4.35
C ALA A 100 2.72 -4.85 3.42
N ARG A 101 2.89 -6.03 4.01
CA ARG A 101 3.24 -7.28 3.31
C ARG A 101 2.20 -8.33 3.68
N ALA A 102 1.60 -8.99 2.71
CA ALA A 102 0.52 -9.92 2.97
C ALA A 102 0.39 -11.04 1.92
N HIS A 103 -0.20 -12.16 2.34
CA HIS A 103 -0.67 -13.20 1.41
C HIS A 103 -1.88 -12.68 0.59
N LYS A 104 -2.18 -13.35 -0.53
CA LYS A 104 -3.30 -12.99 -1.42
C LYS A 104 -4.64 -13.00 -0.67
N GLU A 105 -4.86 -14.03 0.13
CA GLU A 105 -6.04 -14.26 0.95
C GLU A 105 -6.10 -13.40 2.23
N CYS A 106 -5.07 -12.58 2.48
CA CYS A 106 -5.00 -11.69 3.64
C CYS A 106 -5.30 -10.23 3.30
N LEU A 107 -5.34 -9.84 2.02
CA LEU A 107 -5.42 -8.44 1.60
C LEU A 107 -6.63 -7.69 2.18
N GLY A 108 -7.82 -8.27 2.12
CA GLY A 108 -9.05 -7.65 2.64
C GLY A 108 -9.11 -7.52 4.16
N ARG A 109 -8.16 -8.10 4.89
CA ARG A 109 -8.08 -8.05 6.36
C ARG A 109 -6.96 -7.13 6.87
N VAL A 110 -6.24 -6.45 5.98
CA VAL A 110 -5.23 -5.47 6.38
C VAL A 110 -5.95 -4.20 6.83
N ASP A 111 -5.59 -3.67 7.99
CA ASP A 111 -6.09 -2.39 8.50
C ASP A 111 -5.90 -1.24 7.49
N ASN A 112 -6.56 -0.11 7.72
CA ASN A 112 -6.45 1.08 6.87
C ASN A 112 -5.00 1.45 6.53
N CYS A 113 -4.78 1.75 5.25
CA CYS A 113 -3.51 2.20 4.73
C CYS A 113 -3.15 3.55 5.32
N GLY A 114 -2.40 3.55 6.42
CA GLY A 114 -1.66 4.73 6.84
C GLY A 114 -0.55 5.03 5.84
N ARG A 115 -0.27 6.29 5.52
CA ARG A 115 1.00 6.68 4.89
C ARG A 115 2.13 6.26 5.83
N VAL A 116 2.69 5.07 5.64
CA VAL A 116 3.89 4.67 6.35
C VAL A 116 5.06 5.12 5.50
N ASN A 117 5.46 6.37 5.71
CA ASN A 117 6.87 6.69 5.67
C ASN A 117 7.41 7.26 6.99
N SER A 118 6.65 7.11 8.08
CA SER A 118 7.17 7.23 9.44
C SER A 118 6.36 6.29 10.32
N GLY A 119 7.00 5.49 11.17
CA GLY A 119 6.29 4.84 12.27
C GLY A 119 5.49 5.91 13.01
N GLY A 120 4.23 5.62 13.34
CA GLY A 120 3.37 6.57 14.05
C GLY A 120 4.02 6.96 15.36
N LEU A 121 4.75 8.06 15.33
CA LEU A 121 5.32 8.66 16.51
C LEU A 121 4.17 9.13 17.40
N PRO A 122 4.36 9.13 18.73
CA PRO A 122 3.34 9.62 19.65
C PRO A 122 2.84 11.01 19.23
N LYS A 123 1.53 11.19 19.25
CA LYS A 123 0.90 12.49 19.02
C LYS A 123 0.32 12.99 20.32
N MET A 124 0.49 14.27 20.57
CA MET A 124 0.05 14.93 21.78
C MET A 124 -0.77 16.17 21.41
N GLN A 125 -1.78 16.47 22.21
CA GLN A 125 -2.53 17.70 22.09
C GLN A 125 -1.92 18.72 23.03
N VAL A 126 -1.62 19.90 22.51
CA VAL A 126 -1.05 21.01 23.28
C VAL A 126 -2.11 21.54 24.24
N ILE A 127 -1.77 21.61 25.53
CA ILE A 127 -2.68 22.09 26.57
C ILE A 127 -2.44 23.56 26.93
N ARG A 128 -1.25 24.10 26.62
CA ARG A 128 -0.87 25.48 26.91
C ARG A 128 -0.03 26.07 25.78
N ASN A 129 -0.17 27.37 25.56
CA ASN A 129 0.61 28.07 24.55
C ASN A 129 2.10 28.07 24.90
N TYR A 130 2.97 27.90 23.91
CA TYR A 130 4.41 28.05 24.05
C TYR A 130 4.96 28.92 22.91
N SER A 131 5.62 30.00 23.28
CA SER A 131 6.14 31.02 22.35
C SER A 131 7.67 31.09 22.32
N GLY A 132 8.34 30.01 22.76
CA GLY A 132 9.81 29.97 22.83
C GLY A 132 10.42 30.41 24.16
N THR A 133 9.61 30.50 25.22
CA THR A 133 10.07 30.84 26.58
C THR A 133 9.64 29.77 27.59
N PRO A 134 10.57 29.13 28.32
CA PRO A 134 12.02 29.26 28.22
C PRO A 134 12.56 28.80 26.84
N PRO A 135 13.67 29.39 26.35
CA PRO A 135 14.27 28.96 25.09
C PRO A 135 14.94 27.58 25.24
N PRO A 136 14.91 26.73 24.21
CA PRO A 136 15.72 25.51 24.14
C PRO A 136 17.21 25.82 24.28
N ALA A 137 18.03 24.82 24.60
CA ALA A 137 19.47 25.05 24.65
C ALA A 137 20.00 25.45 23.26
N LEU A 138 21.00 26.34 23.22
CA LEU A 138 21.55 26.92 21.98
C LEU A 138 21.99 25.89 20.91
N HIS A 139 22.28 24.65 21.33
CA HIS A 139 22.73 23.57 20.46
C HIS A 139 21.59 22.66 19.96
N GLU A 140 20.37 22.77 20.49
CA GLU A 140 19.25 21.88 20.14
C GLU A 140 18.50 22.35 18.90
N GLY A 141 18.21 23.64 18.79
CA GLY A 141 17.55 24.23 17.63
C GLY A 141 16.53 25.32 17.98
N PRO A 142 15.72 25.77 17.00
CA PRO A 142 14.72 26.81 17.22
C PRO A 142 13.53 26.30 18.06
N PRO A 143 12.87 27.19 18.82
CA PRO A 143 11.64 26.85 19.52
C PRO A 143 10.51 26.55 18.53
N LEU A 144 9.68 25.57 18.86
CA LEU A 144 8.43 25.30 18.16
C LEU A 144 7.32 26.15 18.77
N HIS A 145 6.68 27.02 18.00
CA HIS A 145 5.54 27.79 18.50
C HIS A 145 4.29 26.92 18.56
N LEU A 146 3.65 26.88 19.73
CA LEU A 146 2.50 26.03 20.01
C LEU A 146 1.33 26.86 20.55
N GLN A 147 0.13 26.55 20.08
CA GLN A 147 -1.13 27.06 20.62
C GLN A 147 -1.94 25.93 21.25
N ALA A 148 -2.65 26.23 22.34
CA ALA A 148 -3.54 25.28 22.98
C ALA A 148 -4.58 24.77 21.97
N GLY A 149 -4.69 23.44 21.87
CA GLY A 149 -5.52 22.74 20.88
C GLY A 149 -4.76 22.22 19.67
N ASP A 150 -3.52 22.67 19.42
CA ASP A 150 -2.67 22.13 18.36
C ASP A 150 -2.37 20.64 18.60
N THR A 151 -2.13 19.90 17.52
CA THR A 151 -1.64 18.51 17.58
C THR A 151 -0.18 18.47 17.18
N VAL A 152 0.67 17.94 18.04
CA VAL A 152 2.11 17.81 17.83
C VAL A 152 2.47 16.33 17.67
N GLU A 153 3.24 16.01 16.64
CA GLU A 153 3.87 14.70 16.45
C GLU A 153 5.29 14.73 17.05
N LEU A 154 5.57 13.82 17.99
CA LEU A 154 6.82 13.78 18.76
C LEU A 154 7.96 13.14 17.95
N LEU A 155 8.93 13.92 17.49
CA LEU A 155 10.06 13.42 16.69
C LEU A 155 11.19 12.84 17.55
N LYS A 156 11.47 13.48 18.70
CA LYS A 156 12.49 13.05 19.65
C LYS A 156 12.09 13.51 21.05
N GLY A 157 11.98 12.57 21.98
CA GLY A 157 11.73 12.86 23.39
C GLY A 157 12.30 11.74 24.25
N ASP A 158 13.06 12.10 25.27
CA ASP A 158 13.51 11.19 26.31
C ASP A 158 13.01 11.69 27.67
N ALA A 159 12.85 10.77 28.63
CA ALA A 159 12.26 11.07 29.93
C ALA A 159 13.11 11.99 30.82
N HIS A 160 14.38 12.24 30.46
CA HIS A 160 15.31 13.05 31.24
C HIS A 160 15.58 14.42 30.60
N SER A 161 15.18 14.62 29.35
CA SER A 161 15.32 15.90 28.64
C SER A 161 14.20 16.87 28.99
N LEU A 162 14.61 18.12 29.26
CA LEU A 162 13.71 19.24 29.53
C LEU A 162 12.98 19.73 28.27
N PHE A 163 13.53 19.46 27.08
CA PHE A 163 12.97 19.85 25.79
C PHE A 163 12.82 18.65 24.87
N TRP A 164 11.67 18.56 24.23
CA TRP A 164 11.37 17.56 23.21
C TRP A 164 11.27 18.22 21.85
N GLN A 165 11.63 17.46 20.82
CA GLN A 165 11.50 17.89 19.43
C GLN A 165 10.21 17.34 18.85
N GLY A 166 9.42 18.20 18.21
CA GLY A 166 8.18 17.79 17.56
C GLY A 166 7.88 18.56 16.29
N ARG A 167 6.80 18.14 15.64
CA ARG A 167 6.20 18.82 14.49
C ARG A 167 4.78 19.23 14.83
N ASN A 168 4.48 20.52 14.72
CA ASN A 168 3.11 20.99 14.79
C ASN A 168 2.38 20.61 13.50
N LEU A 169 1.29 19.85 13.60
CA LEU A 169 0.55 19.36 12.43
C LEU A 169 -0.36 20.43 11.81
N ALA A 170 -0.70 21.48 12.55
CA ALA A 170 -1.48 22.60 12.04
C ALA A 170 -0.61 23.56 11.21
N SER A 171 0.57 23.94 11.71
CA SER A 171 1.49 24.85 11.01
C SER A 171 2.51 24.16 10.11
N GLY A 172 2.78 22.87 10.34
CA GLY A 172 3.84 22.10 9.66
C GLY A 172 5.25 22.35 10.21
N GLU A 173 5.40 23.28 11.16
CA GLU A 173 6.68 23.69 11.75
C GLU A 173 7.31 22.58 12.59
N VAL A 174 8.65 22.58 12.66
CA VAL A 174 9.44 21.66 13.47
C VAL A 174 10.37 22.44 14.37
N GLY A 175 10.42 22.07 15.65
CA GLY A 175 11.27 22.72 16.63
C GLY A 175 11.19 22.04 17.99
N PHE A 176 11.69 22.73 19.01
CA PHE A 176 11.73 22.22 20.38
C PHE A 176 10.71 22.90 21.29
N PHE A 177 10.14 22.13 22.21
CA PHE A 177 9.18 22.60 23.20
C PHE A 177 9.43 21.90 24.55
N PRO A 178 9.04 22.50 25.69
CA PRO A 178 9.23 21.88 27.01
C PRO A 178 8.53 20.53 27.11
N SER A 179 9.15 19.56 27.78
CA SER A 179 8.58 18.21 27.95
C SER A 179 7.28 18.17 28.76
N ASP A 180 6.95 19.26 29.46
CA ASP A 180 5.74 19.45 30.27
C ASP A 180 4.67 20.34 29.59
N ALA A 181 4.83 20.64 28.29
CA ALA A 181 3.95 21.55 27.53
C ALA A 181 2.58 20.98 27.14
#